data_AF-A0A2C9LT32-F1
#
_entry.id   AF-A0A2C9LT32-F1
#
_cell.length_a   1.000
_cell.length_b   1.000
_cell.length_c   1.000
_cell.angle_alpha   90.00
_cell.angle_beta   90.00
_cell.angle_gamma   90.00
#
_symmetry.space_group_name_H-M   'P 1'
#
loop_
_entity.id
_entity.type
_entity.pdbx_description
1 polymer ?
#
loop_
_entity_poly.entity_id
_entity_poly.type
_entity_poly.pdbx_seq_one_letter_code
_entity_poly.pdbx_strand_id
1 'polypeptide(L)'
;MNFNSWPTPPHAYDLTTLLVTEENQLNTAKRLHLSEKGWVKLANHFTILLTVKDTDQLTQIQGHVEAWRDEIEDFNLALKEREDELRENLKLLKAAVQSYWINFQTKFVDLDNGVVKKPSDEFVKSLIGALHGWEEAIANETAHFEGDNLLNKQDQLSHIRHEVEGWTDCALRVFRWHRGIDRKTHQHQESMQILNEDVDQLLAQFQHRITGENGVAALIIQVQSSMDAWTTKLFSYSHGVLVLQDSDWANLYQMMEDWVVQLTQAVDYVGTTQKEEERQEEKPHKSFKKPKGFKIV
;
A
#
# COMPACT_ATOMS: atom_id res chain seq x y z
N MET A 1 109.95 -32.44 15.27
CA MET A 1 109.30 -32.35 16.60
C MET A 1 108.13 -31.39 16.47
N ASN A 2 106.93 -31.96 16.47
CA ASN A 2 105.65 -31.27 16.41
C ASN A 2 105.37 -30.58 17.75
N PHE A 3 104.92 -29.33 17.72
CA PHE A 3 104.28 -28.69 18.87
C PHE A 3 102.94 -28.08 18.44
N ASN A 4 101.91 -28.90 18.65
CA ASN A 4 100.63 -28.57 19.26
C ASN A 4 99.79 -27.45 18.62
N SER A 5 99.00 -27.86 17.64
CA SER A 5 97.63 -27.36 17.47
C SER A 5 96.86 -27.55 18.77
N TRP A 6 96.49 -26.46 19.42
CA TRP A 6 95.60 -26.48 20.58
C TRP A 6 94.23 -27.05 20.17
N PRO A 7 93.69 -28.06 20.88
CA PRO A 7 92.30 -28.44 20.70
C PRO A 7 91.44 -27.41 21.44
N THR A 8 90.70 -26.59 20.70
CA THR A 8 89.60 -25.80 21.27
C THR A 8 88.56 -26.76 21.87
N PRO A 9 88.13 -26.58 23.14
CA PRO A 9 87.23 -27.52 23.78
C PRO A 9 85.83 -27.46 23.14
N PRO A 10 85.27 -28.58 22.64
CA PRO A 10 83.95 -28.61 22.00
C PRO A 10 82.80 -28.22 22.94
N HIS A 11 82.97 -28.39 24.26
CA HIS A 11 81.91 -28.14 25.24
C HIS A 11 81.59 -26.67 25.52
N ALA A 12 82.51 -25.73 25.24
CA ALA A 12 82.24 -24.32 25.49
C ALA A 12 81.26 -23.75 24.45
N TYR A 13 81.41 -24.14 23.18
CA TYR A 13 80.54 -23.73 22.09
C TYR A 13 79.12 -24.26 22.30
N ASP A 14 78.96 -25.54 22.64
CA ASP A 14 77.67 -26.20 22.86
C ASP A 14 76.84 -25.54 23.98
N LEU A 15 77.46 -25.19 25.11
CA LEU A 15 76.80 -24.51 26.23
C LEU A 15 76.37 -23.07 25.86
N THR A 16 77.24 -22.32 25.18
CA THR A 16 76.85 -20.99 24.68
C THR A 16 75.77 -21.06 23.60
N THR A 17 75.79 -22.06 22.72
CA THR A 17 74.73 -22.23 21.72
C THR A 17 73.40 -22.60 22.38
N LEU A 18 73.42 -23.44 23.44
CA LEU A 18 72.22 -23.77 24.22
C LEU A 18 71.63 -22.55 24.92
N LEU A 19 72.46 -21.77 25.61
CA LEU A 19 72.05 -20.53 26.29
C LEU A 19 71.51 -19.49 25.29
N VAL A 20 72.19 -19.33 24.15
CA VAL A 20 71.72 -18.46 23.07
C VAL A 20 70.41 -18.98 22.48
N THR A 21 70.20 -20.29 22.33
CA THR A 21 68.91 -20.84 21.89
C THR A 21 67.80 -20.68 22.92
N GLU A 22 68.07 -20.84 24.22
CA GLU A 22 67.09 -20.59 25.28
C GLU A 22 66.70 -19.11 25.35
N GLU A 23 67.66 -18.20 25.24
CA GLU A 23 67.40 -16.76 25.22
C GLU A 23 66.63 -16.34 23.96
N ASN A 24 66.92 -16.97 22.81
CA ASN A 24 66.21 -16.73 21.56
C ASN A 24 64.77 -17.31 21.58
N GLN A 25 64.57 -18.46 22.22
CA GLN A 25 63.25 -19.04 22.49
C GLN A 25 62.44 -18.14 23.44
N LEU A 26 63.06 -17.64 24.51
CA LEU A 26 62.44 -16.71 25.45
C LEU A 26 62.05 -15.38 24.78
N ASN A 27 62.91 -14.84 23.92
CA ASN A 27 62.61 -13.64 23.14
C ASN A 27 61.48 -13.88 22.13
N THR A 28 61.42 -15.06 21.52
CA THR A 28 60.32 -15.47 20.63
C THR A 28 59.00 -15.57 21.40
N ALA A 29 59.01 -16.20 22.58
CA ALA A 29 57.84 -16.30 23.46
C ALA A 29 57.35 -14.92 23.94
N LYS A 30 58.27 -14.00 24.31
CA LYS A 30 57.92 -12.62 24.66
C LYS A 30 57.28 -11.87 23.48
N ARG A 31 57.81 -12.02 22.27
CA ARG A 31 57.24 -11.43 21.04
C ARG A 31 55.87 -12.01 20.73
N LEU A 32 55.69 -13.32 20.87
CA LEU A 32 54.41 -13.98 20.68
C LEU A 32 53.37 -13.47 21.69
N HIS A 33 53.73 -13.38 22.97
CA HIS A 33 52.85 -12.84 24.02
C HIS A 33 52.46 -11.37 23.79
N LEU A 34 53.40 -10.54 23.34
CA LEU A 34 53.11 -9.15 22.95
C LEU A 34 52.17 -9.10 21.74
N SER A 35 52.39 -9.99 20.76
CA SER A 35 51.50 -10.09 19.59
C SER A 35 50.11 -10.56 20.00
N GLU A 36 49.98 -11.55 20.88
CA GLU A 36 48.72 -12.04 21.43
C GLU A 36 47.96 -10.91 22.14
N LYS A 37 48.64 -10.17 23.02
CA LYS A 37 48.04 -8.98 23.67
C LYS A 37 47.61 -7.93 22.67
N GLY A 38 48.37 -7.73 21.60
CA GLY A 38 48.00 -6.84 20.49
C GLY A 38 46.74 -7.32 19.77
N TRP A 39 46.68 -8.60 19.41
CA TRP A 39 45.54 -9.24 18.77
C TRP A 39 44.28 -9.21 19.64
N VAL A 40 44.39 -9.48 20.94
CA VAL A 40 43.27 -9.42 21.88
C VAL A 40 42.73 -8.00 21.99
N LYS A 41 43.60 -6.97 22.10
CA LYS A 41 43.16 -5.57 22.10
C LYS A 41 42.46 -5.18 20.81
N LEU A 42 43.01 -5.59 19.67
CA LEU A 42 42.44 -5.29 18.37
C LEU A 42 41.10 -6.00 18.16
N ALA A 43 41.00 -7.26 18.56
CA ALA A 43 39.76 -8.03 18.54
C ALA A 43 38.68 -7.36 19.39
N ASN A 44 39.01 -6.99 20.64
CA ASN A 44 38.09 -6.28 21.53
C ASN A 44 37.61 -4.95 20.92
N HIS A 45 38.52 -4.17 20.31
CA HIS A 45 38.16 -2.93 19.65
C HIS A 45 37.17 -3.15 18.50
N PHE A 46 37.44 -4.12 17.62
CA PHE A 46 36.53 -4.44 16.51
C PHE A 46 35.20 -5.02 16.99
N THR A 47 35.18 -5.85 18.03
CA THR A 47 33.94 -6.35 18.64
C THR A 47 33.08 -5.19 19.11
N ILE A 48 33.64 -4.24 19.87
CA ILE A 48 32.90 -3.06 20.34
C ILE A 48 32.40 -2.23 19.16
N LEU A 49 33.26 -1.96 18.17
CA LEU A 49 32.90 -1.16 17.00
C LEU A 49 31.76 -1.79 16.20
N LEU A 50 31.81 -3.11 15.99
CA LEU A 50 30.76 -3.86 15.29
C LEU A 50 29.45 -3.83 16.09
N THR A 51 29.49 -4.08 17.40
CA THR A 51 28.28 -4.02 18.25
C THR A 51 27.62 -2.64 18.23
N VAL A 52 28.39 -1.56 18.30
CA VAL A 52 27.86 -0.19 18.20
C VAL A 52 27.19 0.02 16.85
N LYS A 53 27.81 -0.45 15.76
CA LYS A 53 27.27 -0.32 14.41
C LYS A 53 26.01 -1.15 14.19
N ASP A 54 25.94 -2.36 14.73
CA ASP A 54 24.76 -3.21 14.67
C ASP A 54 23.59 -2.59 15.43
N THR A 55 23.88 -1.97 16.59
CA THR A 55 22.87 -1.26 17.39
C THR A 55 22.32 -0.05 16.64
N ASP A 56 23.18 0.77 16.03
CA ASP A 56 22.77 1.92 15.20
C ASP A 56 21.86 1.50 14.04
N GLN A 57 22.21 0.42 13.32
CA GLN A 57 21.38 -0.09 12.24
C GLN A 57 20.05 -0.67 12.71
N LEU A 58 20.04 -1.36 13.86
CA LEU A 58 18.81 -1.88 14.43
C LEU A 58 17.87 -0.74 14.84
N THR A 59 18.41 0.34 15.42
CA THR A 59 17.64 1.54 15.77
C THR A 59 17.07 2.22 14.52
N GLN A 60 17.83 2.29 13.41
CA GLN A 60 17.31 2.82 12.14
C GLN A 60 16.17 1.96 11.58
N ILE A 61 16.31 0.63 11.59
CA ILE A 61 15.25 -0.29 11.17
C ILE A 61 14.00 -0.09 12.04
N GLN A 62 14.16 -0.02 13.36
CA GLN A 62 13.06 0.22 14.28
C GLN A 62 12.35 1.55 13.99
N GLY A 63 13.10 2.62 13.75
CA GLY A 63 12.55 3.92 13.39
C GLY A 63 11.70 3.88 12.12
N HIS A 64 12.21 3.27 11.04
CA HIS A 64 11.45 3.10 9.79
C HIS A 64 10.19 2.25 9.97
N VAL A 65 10.27 1.18 10.76
CA VAL A 65 9.10 0.30 11.03
C VAL A 65 8.03 1.03 11.84
N GLU A 66 8.43 1.82 12.84
CA GLU A 66 7.51 2.62 13.64
C GLU A 66 6.85 3.73 12.82
N ALA A 67 7.64 4.49 12.05
CA ALA A 67 7.13 5.52 11.16
C ALA A 67 6.14 4.95 10.14
N TRP A 68 6.52 3.86 9.45
CA TRP A 68 5.63 3.16 8.53
C TRP A 68 4.33 2.72 9.19
N ARG A 69 4.40 2.18 10.41
CA ARG A 69 3.22 1.70 11.15
C ARG A 69 2.26 2.84 11.47
N ASP A 70 2.79 3.97 11.94
CA ASP A 70 1.98 5.10 12.34
C ASP A 70 1.36 5.75 11.08
N GLU A 71 2.13 5.92 10.01
CA GLU A 71 1.63 6.46 8.74
C GLU A 71 0.57 5.57 8.08
N ILE A 72 0.76 4.25 8.05
CA ILE A 72 -0.21 3.33 7.44
C ILE A 72 -1.51 3.25 8.27
N GLU A 73 -1.42 3.42 9.59
CA GLU A 73 -2.58 3.44 10.47
C GLU A 73 -3.40 4.71 10.26
N ASP A 74 -2.75 5.87 10.29
CA ASP A 74 -3.38 7.17 10.03
C ASP A 74 -4.00 7.21 8.63
N PHE A 75 -3.26 6.73 7.62
CA PHE A 75 -3.75 6.62 6.26
C PHE A 75 -5.00 5.74 6.16
N ASN A 76 -4.98 4.57 6.80
CA ASN A 76 -6.10 3.64 6.76
C ASN A 76 -7.33 4.15 7.53
N LEU A 77 -7.14 4.92 8.61
CA LEU A 77 -8.23 5.60 9.32
C LEU A 77 -8.88 6.66 8.42
N ALA A 78 -8.09 7.58 7.89
CA ALA A 78 -8.58 8.62 7.00
C ALA A 78 -9.26 8.04 5.74
N LEU A 79 -8.72 6.95 5.19
CA LEU A 79 -9.33 6.27 4.05
C LEU A 79 -10.71 5.68 4.39
N LYS A 80 -10.87 5.08 5.58
CA LYS A 80 -12.14 4.50 6.02
C LYS A 80 -13.19 5.56 6.31
N GLU A 81 -12.82 6.64 6.98
CA GLU A 81 -13.74 7.76 7.26
C GLU A 81 -14.29 8.31 5.94
N ARG A 82 -13.40 8.56 4.96
CA ARG A 82 -13.80 9.00 3.62
C ARG A 82 -14.69 7.98 2.91
N GLU A 83 -14.37 6.70 3.01
CA GLU A 83 -15.22 5.66 2.40
C GLU A 83 -16.60 5.57 3.05
N ASP A 84 -16.70 5.77 4.36
CA ASP A 84 -17.97 5.79 5.06
C ASP A 84 -18.79 7.03 4.65
N GLU A 85 -18.15 8.20 4.51
CA GLU A 85 -18.77 9.42 3.95
C GLU A 85 -19.29 9.19 2.52
N LEU A 86 -18.45 8.68 1.62
CA LEU A 86 -18.82 8.34 0.25
C LEU A 86 -19.99 7.35 0.24
N ARG A 87 -19.97 6.33 1.11
CA ARG A 87 -21.04 5.33 1.19
C ARG A 87 -22.36 5.97 1.63
N GLU A 88 -22.35 6.87 2.61
CA GLU A 88 -23.55 7.58 3.03
C GLU A 88 -24.07 8.54 1.95
N ASN A 89 -23.19 9.28 1.28
CA ASN A 89 -23.57 10.18 0.18
C ASN A 89 -24.20 9.41 -0.98
N LEU A 90 -23.62 8.26 -1.39
CA LEU A 90 -24.20 7.40 -2.41
C LEU A 90 -25.54 6.79 -1.98
N LYS A 91 -25.73 6.44 -0.70
CA LYS A 91 -27.02 5.97 -0.18
C LYS A 91 -28.09 7.07 -0.23
N LEU A 92 -27.74 8.30 0.14
CA LEU A 92 -28.64 9.45 0.07
C LEU A 92 -29.06 9.73 -1.37
N LEU A 93 -28.10 9.72 -2.29
CA LEU A 93 -28.34 9.87 -3.72
C LEU A 93 -29.25 8.76 -4.26
N LYS A 94 -28.94 7.49 -3.94
CA LYS A 94 -29.79 6.34 -4.29
C LYS A 94 -31.21 6.52 -3.78
N ALA A 95 -31.39 6.92 -2.52
CA ALA A 95 -32.70 7.10 -1.93
C ALA A 95 -33.50 8.22 -2.64
N ALA A 96 -32.82 9.30 -3.02
CA ALA A 96 -33.42 10.38 -3.80
C ALA A 96 -33.87 9.90 -5.19
N VAL A 97 -32.99 9.23 -5.94
CA VAL A 97 -33.32 8.66 -7.27
C VAL A 97 -34.46 7.66 -7.15
N GLN A 98 -34.40 6.75 -6.17
CA GLN A 98 -35.43 5.74 -5.94
C GLN A 98 -36.79 6.36 -5.57
N SER A 99 -36.80 7.43 -4.78
CA SER A 99 -38.04 8.16 -4.47
C SER A 99 -38.67 8.77 -5.73
N TYR A 100 -37.85 9.38 -6.59
CA TYR A 100 -38.33 9.93 -7.86
C TYR A 100 -38.81 8.85 -8.83
N TRP A 101 -38.11 7.71 -8.88
CA TRP A 101 -38.50 6.56 -9.68
C TRP A 101 -39.86 5.96 -9.23
N ILE A 102 -40.07 5.76 -7.93
CA ILE A 102 -41.35 5.27 -7.38
C ILE A 102 -42.48 6.29 -7.61
N ASN A 103 -42.18 7.58 -7.48
CA ASN A 103 -43.13 8.66 -7.79
C ASN A 103 -43.51 8.66 -9.28
N PHE A 104 -42.54 8.38 -10.16
CA PHE A 104 -42.77 8.23 -11.60
C PHE A 104 -43.67 7.03 -11.89
N GLN A 105 -43.36 5.87 -11.28
CA GLN A 105 -44.13 4.64 -11.40
C GLN A 105 -45.58 4.84 -10.98
N THR A 106 -45.81 5.39 -9.78
CA THR A 106 -47.15 5.55 -9.21
C THR A 106 -48.03 6.53 -9.99
N LYS A 107 -47.45 7.57 -10.59
CA LYS A 107 -48.20 8.65 -11.24
C LYS A 107 -48.37 8.48 -12.75
N PHE A 108 -47.42 7.82 -13.40
CA PHE A 108 -47.30 7.84 -14.86
C PHE A 108 -47.20 6.46 -15.51
N VAL A 109 -47.05 5.38 -14.74
CA VAL A 109 -47.04 4.01 -15.29
C VAL A 109 -48.35 3.31 -14.96
N ASP A 110 -49.16 3.02 -15.99
CA ASP A 110 -50.36 2.21 -15.84
C ASP A 110 -49.97 0.72 -15.94
N LEU A 111 -49.83 0.06 -14.78
CA LEU A 111 -49.38 -1.34 -14.67
C LEU A 111 -50.28 -2.34 -15.43
N ASP A 112 -51.56 -2.00 -15.65
CA ASP A 112 -52.53 -2.87 -16.32
C ASP A 112 -52.46 -2.82 -17.85
N ASN A 113 -51.97 -1.72 -18.43
CA ASN A 113 -51.94 -1.52 -19.90
C ASN A 113 -50.53 -1.36 -20.47
N GLY A 114 -49.49 -1.25 -19.63
CA GLY A 114 -48.09 -1.10 -20.08
C GLY A 114 -47.79 0.23 -20.79
N VAL A 115 -48.67 1.23 -20.64
CA VAL A 115 -48.53 2.54 -21.27
C VAL A 115 -47.94 3.52 -20.25
N VAL A 116 -46.81 4.13 -20.60
CA VAL A 116 -46.21 5.24 -19.85
C VAL A 116 -46.90 6.52 -20.28
N LYS A 117 -47.69 7.11 -19.39
CA LYS A 117 -48.35 8.40 -19.63
C LYS A 117 -47.31 9.51 -19.60
N LYS A 118 -47.41 10.42 -20.57
CA LYS A 118 -46.62 11.64 -20.60
C LYS A 118 -46.69 12.38 -19.25
N PRO A 119 -45.55 12.65 -18.59
CA PRO A 119 -45.53 13.41 -17.34
C PRO A 119 -45.99 14.86 -17.53
N SER A 120 -46.55 15.45 -16.47
CA SER A 120 -46.88 16.89 -16.46
C SER A 120 -45.62 17.74 -16.63
N ASP A 121 -45.72 18.88 -17.34
CA ASP A 121 -44.59 19.79 -17.54
C ASP A 121 -44.02 20.32 -16.21
N GLU A 122 -44.84 20.42 -15.15
CA GLU A 122 -44.38 20.75 -13.80
C GLU A 122 -43.48 19.66 -13.20
N PHE A 123 -43.81 18.40 -13.44
CA PHE A 123 -43.01 17.26 -13.00
C PHE A 123 -41.69 17.20 -13.76
N VAL A 124 -41.70 17.44 -15.08
CA VAL A 124 -40.49 17.49 -15.90
C VAL A 124 -39.53 18.58 -15.42
N LYS A 125 -40.04 19.78 -15.10
CA LYS A 125 -39.22 20.86 -14.51
C LYS A 125 -38.63 20.48 -13.16
N SER A 126 -39.41 19.84 -12.29
CA SER A 126 -38.91 19.33 -11.01
C SER A 126 -37.84 18.26 -11.19
N LEU A 127 -38.01 17.36 -12.17
CA LEU A 127 -37.05 16.31 -12.46
C LEU A 127 -35.72 16.87 -12.99
N ILE A 128 -35.75 17.87 -13.88
CA ILE A 128 -34.54 18.55 -14.36
C ILE A 128 -33.79 19.18 -13.17
N GLY A 129 -34.50 19.84 -12.25
CA GLY A 129 -33.89 20.39 -11.04
C GLY A 129 -33.26 19.31 -10.14
N ALA A 130 -33.94 18.18 -9.98
CA ALA A 130 -33.43 17.04 -9.20
C ALA A 130 -32.19 16.41 -9.86
N LEU A 131 -32.22 16.20 -11.18
CA LEU A 131 -31.08 15.69 -11.95
C LEU A 131 -29.86 16.58 -11.80
N HIS A 132 -30.03 17.90 -11.86
CA HIS A 132 -28.92 18.82 -11.66
C HIS A 132 -28.31 18.73 -10.25
N GLY A 133 -29.15 18.59 -9.22
CA GLY A 133 -28.67 18.37 -7.85
C GLY A 133 -27.99 17.02 -7.65
N TRP A 134 -28.43 15.98 -8.37
CA TRP A 134 -27.77 14.67 -8.38
C TRP A 134 -26.44 14.71 -9.12
N GLU A 135 -26.36 15.39 -10.25
CA GLU A 135 -25.13 15.63 -11.00
C GLU A 135 -24.09 16.38 -10.17
N GLU A 136 -24.51 17.42 -9.44
CA GLU A 136 -23.63 18.17 -8.54
C GLU A 136 -23.10 17.30 -7.40
N ALA A 137 -23.97 16.49 -6.78
CA ALA A 137 -23.57 15.55 -5.73
C ALA A 137 -22.58 14.51 -6.26
N ILE A 138 -22.83 13.95 -7.46
CA ILE A 138 -21.91 13.00 -8.09
C ILE A 138 -20.60 13.68 -8.46
N ALA A 139 -20.62 14.89 -9.04
CA ALA A 139 -19.42 15.61 -9.44
C ALA A 139 -18.51 15.91 -8.24
N ASN A 140 -19.08 16.21 -7.07
CA ASN A 140 -18.32 16.38 -5.84
C ASN A 140 -17.61 15.09 -5.42
N GLU A 141 -18.27 13.92 -5.54
CA GLU A 141 -17.65 12.62 -5.25
C GLU A 141 -16.59 12.24 -6.29
N THR A 142 -16.85 12.49 -7.58
CA THR A 142 -15.90 12.23 -8.68
C THR A 142 -14.61 13.04 -8.52
N ALA A 143 -14.72 14.30 -8.05
CA ALA A 143 -13.58 15.16 -7.79
C ALA A 143 -12.61 14.62 -6.71
N HIS A 144 -13.03 13.66 -5.89
CA HIS A 144 -12.13 12.99 -4.93
C HIS A 144 -11.31 11.85 -5.53
N PHE A 145 -11.71 11.34 -6.69
CA PHE A 145 -10.96 10.34 -7.46
C PHE A 145 -9.99 10.98 -8.45
N GLU A 146 -10.00 12.32 -8.58
CA GLU A 146 -9.19 13.07 -9.52
C GLU A 146 -8.52 14.28 -8.85
N GLY A 147 -7.57 14.92 -9.54
CA GLY A 147 -6.95 16.17 -9.10
C GLY A 147 -6.10 16.07 -7.82
N ASP A 148 -6.05 17.16 -7.06
CA ASP A 148 -5.12 17.35 -5.94
C ASP A 148 -5.38 16.38 -4.79
N ASN A 149 -6.64 15.99 -4.56
CA ASN A 149 -7.01 15.05 -3.50
C ASN A 149 -6.46 13.64 -3.77
N LEU A 150 -6.50 13.20 -5.03
CA LEU A 150 -5.90 11.95 -5.45
C LEU A 150 -4.38 12.00 -5.31
N LEU A 151 -3.77 13.09 -5.80
CA LEU A 151 -2.33 13.28 -5.78
C LEU A 151 -1.77 13.25 -4.36
N ASN A 152 -2.40 13.96 -3.42
CA ASN A 152 -2.00 13.96 -2.00
C ASN A 152 -2.01 12.54 -1.40
N LYS A 153 -3.01 11.72 -1.72
CA LYS A 153 -3.09 10.33 -1.24
C LYS A 153 -2.04 9.43 -1.89
N GLN A 154 -1.71 9.66 -3.17
CA GLN A 154 -0.63 8.97 -3.87
C GLN A 154 0.74 9.33 -3.28
N ASP A 155 0.95 10.60 -2.95
CA ASP A 155 2.18 11.07 -2.31
C ASP A 155 2.36 10.45 -0.92
N GLN A 156 1.28 10.38 -0.13
CA GLN A 156 1.28 9.67 1.17
C GLN A 156 1.65 8.19 1.01
N LEU A 157 1.05 7.47 0.06
CA LEU A 157 1.42 6.08 -0.22
C LEU A 157 2.86 5.94 -0.69
N SER A 158 3.38 6.91 -1.46
CA SER A 158 4.77 6.94 -1.87
C SER A 158 5.71 7.14 -0.69
N HIS A 159 5.33 7.95 0.30
CA HIS A 159 6.11 8.13 1.52
C HIS A 159 6.17 6.84 2.34
N ILE A 160 5.02 6.19 2.53
CA ILE A 160 4.92 4.91 3.22
C ILE A 160 5.78 3.84 2.53
N ARG A 161 5.78 3.81 1.18
CA ARG A 161 6.67 2.91 0.41
C ARG A 161 8.14 3.20 0.66
N HIS A 162 8.51 4.47 0.79
CA HIS A 162 9.89 4.86 1.07
C HIS A 162 10.38 4.35 2.43
N GLU A 163 9.51 4.29 3.45
CA GLU A 163 9.86 3.70 4.75
C GLU A 163 10.17 2.20 4.65
N VAL A 164 9.45 1.46 3.79
CA VAL A 164 9.74 0.05 3.48
C VAL A 164 11.10 -0.10 2.81
N GLU A 165 11.41 0.76 1.85
CA GLU A 165 12.74 0.80 1.21
C GLU A 165 13.84 1.12 2.22
N GLY A 166 13.57 2.07 3.13
CA GLY A 166 14.47 2.50 4.20
C GLY A 166 14.84 1.38 5.16
N TRP A 167 13.86 0.67 5.73
CA TRP A 167 14.16 -0.51 6.55
C TRP A 167 14.84 -1.60 5.71
N THR A 168 14.53 -1.66 4.41
CA THR A 168 15.02 -2.73 3.55
C THR A 168 16.50 -2.62 3.30
N ASP A 169 16.94 -1.42 2.96
CA ASP A 169 18.34 -1.09 2.78
C ASP A 169 19.14 -1.29 4.07
N CYS A 170 18.57 -0.89 5.21
CA CYS A 170 19.19 -1.10 6.51
C CYS A 170 19.37 -2.60 6.83
N ALA A 171 18.31 -3.40 6.67
CA ALA A 171 18.34 -4.84 6.91
C ALA A 171 19.33 -5.57 5.99
N LEU A 172 19.38 -5.20 4.70
CA LEU A 172 20.36 -5.77 3.76
C LEU A 172 21.81 -5.41 4.12
N ARG A 173 22.07 -4.24 4.71
CA ARG A 173 23.40 -3.90 5.26
C ARG A 173 23.75 -4.82 6.43
N VAL A 174 22.82 -5.04 7.38
CA VAL A 174 23.01 -5.95 8.52
C VAL A 174 23.30 -7.37 8.02
N PHE A 175 22.48 -7.91 7.10
CA PHE A 175 22.65 -9.27 6.57
C PHE A 175 23.98 -9.48 5.83
N ARG A 176 24.52 -8.43 5.19
CA ARG A 176 25.83 -8.50 4.54
C ARG A 176 26.97 -8.65 5.55
N TRP A 177 26.85 -8.10 6.75
CA TRP A 177 27.86 -8.23 7.81
C TRP A 177 27.72 -9.54 8.58
N HIS A 178 26.50 -10.02 8.77
CA HIS A 178 26.19 -11.25 9.50
C HIS A 178 25.92 -12.45 8.60
N ARG A 179 26.70 -12.63 7.52
CA ARG A 179 26.51 -13.79 6.62
C ARG A 179 26.66 -15.10 7.39
N GLY A 180 25.71 -16.02 7.19
CA GLY A 180 25.77 -17.35 7.76
C GLY A 180 27.00 -18.15 7.30
N ILE A 181 27.25 -19.29 7.98
CA ILE A 181 28.40 -20.18 7.74
C ILE A 181 28.55 -20.58 6.27
N ASP A 182 27.43 -20.68 5.54
CA ASP A 182 27.37 -21.04 4.11
C ASP A 182 27.66 -19.86 3.13
N ARG A 183 27.95 -18.66 3.65
CA ARG A 183 28.32 -17.41 2.93
C ARG A 183 27.34 -16.90 1.85
N LYS A 184 26.20 -17.55 1.64
CA LYS A 184 25.24 -17.23 0.55
C LYS A 184 24.18 -16.20 0.94
N THR A 185 23.40 -16.43 1.99
CA THR A 185 22.29 -15.55 2.42
C THR A 185 22.04 -15.66 3.94
N HIS A 186 21.45 -14.63 4.54
CA HIS A 186 21.05 -14.66 5.95
C HIS A 186 19.67 -15.30 6.09
N GLN A 187 19.45 -16.08 7.16
CA GLN A 187 18.20 -16.84 7.37
C GLN A 187 16.94 -15.95 7.40
N HIS A 188 17.07 -14.68 7.81
CA HIS A 188 15.95 -13.74 7.90
C HIS A 188 15.74 -12.90 6.63
N GLN A 189 16.57 -13.09 5.60
CA GLN A 189 16.43 -12.36 4.34
C GLN A 189 15.16 -12.80 3.59
N GLU A 190 14.83 -14.09 3.60
CA GLU A 190 13.60 -14.60 2.99
C GLU A 190 12.34 -14.08 3.70
N SER A 191 12.33 -14.11 5.05
CA SER A 191 11.19 -13.58 5.83
C SER A 191 10.95 -12.10 5.59
N MET A 192 12.02 -11.33 5.40
CA MET A 192 11.94 -9.91 5.09
C MET A 192 11.40 -9.66 3.66
N GLN A 193 11.79 -10.47 2.69
CA GLN A 193 11.23 -10.38 1.33
C GLN A 193 9.73 -10.67 1.33
N ILE A 194 9.30 -11.70 2.06
CA ILE A 194 7.88 -12.02 2.24
C ILE A 194 7.13 -10.85 2.88
N LEU A 195 7.70 -10.23 3.92
CA LEU A 195 7.11 -9.04 4.54
C LEU A 195 6.95 -7.89 3.54
N ASN A 196 7.98 -7.61 2.74
CA ASN A 196 7.91 -6.56 1.73
C ASN A 196 6.85 -6.86 0.66
N GLU A 197 6.74 -8.12 0.22
CA GLU A 197 5.70 -8.55 -0.71
C GLU A 197 4.28 -8.37 -0.12
N ASP A 198 4.09 -8.69 1.16
CA ASP A 198 2.82 -8.47 1.86
C ASP A 198 2.49 -6.97 1.95
N VAL A 199 3.47 -6.13 2.23
CA VAL A 199 3.29 -4.66 2.27
C VAL A 199 3.00 -4.10 0.88
N ASP A 200 3.69 -4.58 -0.16
CA ASP A 200 3.42 -4.17 -1.54
C ASP A 200 2.00 -4.52 -1.97
N GLN A 201 1.51 -5.70 -1.61
CA GLN A 201 0.12 -6.09 -1.83
C GLN A 201 -0.85 -5.18 -1.08
N LEU A 202 -0.55 -4.83 0.18
CA LEU A 202 -1.37 -3.91 0.95
C LEU A 202 -1.42 -2.50 0.33
N LEU A 203 -0.28 -1.96 -0.10
CA LEU A 203 -0.21 -0.66 -0.77
C LEU A 203 -0.94 -0.67 -2.12
N ALA A 204 -0.87 -1.77 -2.88
CA ALA A 204 -1.64 -1.93 -4.11
C ALA A 204 -3.16 -1.91 -3.82
N GLN A 205 -3.61 -2.60 -2.76
CA GLN A 205 -5.03 -2.56 -2.35
C GLN A 205 -5.49 -1.15 -1.96
N PHE A 206 -4.64 -0.38 -1.29
CA PHE A 206 -4.94 1.03 -1.00
C PHE A 206 -4.98 1.87 -2.29
N GLN A 207 -4.05 1.66 -3.21
CA GLN A 207 -4.03 2.35 -4.49
C GLN A 207 -5.33 2.16 -5.26
N HIS A 208 -5.86 0.93 -5.34
CA HIS A 208 -7.14 0.66 -6.02
C HIS A 208 -8.35 1.32 -5.34
N ARG A 209 -8.34 1.44 -4.01
CA ARG A 209 -9.42 2.09 -3.22
C ARG A 209 -9.40 3.61 -3.32
N ILE A 210 -8.22 4.20 -3.48
CA ILE A 210 -8.03 5.65 -3.62
C ILE A 210 -8.42 6.10 -5.03
N THR A 211 -8.02 5.33 -6.04
CA THR A 211 -8.31 5.61 -7.46
C THR A 211 -9.74 5.25 -7.87
N GLY A 212 -10.42 4.40 -7.10
CA GLY A 212 -11.76 3.90 -7.46
C GLY A 212 -11.74 2.83 -8.55
N GLU A 213 -10.56 2.25 -8.84
CA GLU A 213 -10.35 1.11 -9.75
C GLU A 213 -10.96 -0.22 -9.23
N ASN A 214 -11.56 -0.18 -8.05
CA ASN A 214 -12.43 -1.23 -7.50
C ASN A 214 -13.84 -1.26 -8.12
N GLY A 215 -14.07 -0.44 -9.15
CA GLY A 215 -15.32 -0.35 -9.91
C GLY A 215 -16.22 0.81 -9.49
N VAL A 216 -15.95 1.44 -8.34
CA VAL A 216 -16.77 2.54 -7.82
C VAL A 216 -16.71 3.75 -8.76
N ALA A 217 -15.53 4.17 -9.18
CA ALA A 217 -15.39 5.33 -10.08
C ALA A 217 -16.06 5.07 -11.44
N ALA A 218 -15.90 3.87 -11.99
CA ALA A 218 -16.51 3.49 -13.27
C ALA A 218 -18.04 3.54 -13.22
N LEU A 219 -18.65 2.99 -12.16
CA LEU A 219 -20.10 3.03 -11.95
C LEU A 219 -20.62 4.46 -11.76
N ILE A 220 -19.93 5.28 -10.97
CA ILE A 220 -20.31 6.68 -10.74
C ILE A 220 -20.26 7.49 -12.04
N ILE A 221 -19.18 7.34 -12.83
CA ILE A 221 -19.02 8.03 -14.12
C ILE A 221 -20.12 7.59 -15.12
N GLN A 222 -20.46 6.29 -15.14
CA GLN A 222 -21.53 5.78 -16.00
C GLN A 222 -22.89 6.39 -15.65
N VAL A 223 -23.22 6.46 -14.34
CA VAL A 223 -24.44 7.13 -13.87
C VAL A 223 -24.42 8.60 -14.25
N GLN A 224 -23.30 9.31 -14.01
CA GLN A 224 -23.14 10.73 -14.31
C GLN A 224 -23.38 11.03 -15.80
N SER A 225 -22.74 10.26 -16.69
CA SER A 225 -22.88 10.46 -18.14
C SER A 225 -24.31 10.19 -18.62
N SER A 226 -24.98 9.19 -18.04
CA SER A 226 -26.37 8.88 -18.37
C SER A 226 -27.32 9.97 -17.86
N MET A 227 -27.09 10.51 -16.66
CA MET A 227 -27.86 11.63 -16.11
C MET A 227 -27.73 12.88 -16.99
N ASP A 228 -26.49 13.28 -17.35
CA ASP A 228 -26.24 14.47 -18.19
C ASP A 228 -26.90 14.38 -19.57
N ALA A 229 -26.85 13.19 -20.18
CA ALA A 229 -27.53 12.92 -21.44
C ALA A 229 -29.07 13.12 -21.34
N TRP A 230 -29.67 12.69 -20.23
CA TRP A 230 -31.09 12.87 -19.98
C TRP A 230 -31.45 14.30 -19.56
N THR A 231 -30.61 14.97 -18.78
CA THR A 231 -30.75 16.39 -18.44
C THR A 231 -30.79 17.24 -19.70
N THR A 232 -29.86 17.01 -20.64
CA THR A 232 -29.83 17.71 -21.93
C THR A 232 -31.08 17.44 -22.79
N LYS A 233 -31.54 16.18 -22.84
CA LYS A 233 -32.77 15.80 -23.57
C LYS A 233 -34.01 16.45 -22.96
N LEU A 234 -34.17 16.40 -21.64
CA LEU A 234 -35.32 16.98 -20.94
C LEU A 234 -35.32 18.51 -21.01
N PHE A 235 -34.13 19.14 -20.98
CA PHE A 235 -33.99 20.58 -21.19
C PHE A 235 -34.40 20.98 -22.62
N SER A 236 -33.98 20.22 -23.63
CA SER A 236 -34.38 20.46 -25.03
C SER A 236 -35.89 20.29 -25.23
N TYR A 237 -36.49 19.32 -24.54
CA TYR A 237 -37.94 19.13 -24.52
C TYR A 237 -38.68 20.30 -23.84
N SER A 238 -38.21 20.78 -22.69
CA SER A 238 -38.85 21.87 -21.96
C SER A 238 -38.82 23.22 -22.70
N HIS A 239 -37.84 23.41 -23.59
CA HIS A 239 -37.74 24.58 -24.48
C HIS A 239 -38.49 24.41 -25.80
N GLY A 240 -39.17 23.27 -26.00
CA GLY A 240 -39.94 22.98 -27.21
C GLY A 240 -39.09 22.66 -28.45
N VAL A 241 -37.78 22.42 -28.27
CA VAL A 241 -36.84 22.09 -29.36
C VAL A 241 -36.95 20.62 -29.75
N LEU A 242 -37.23 19.75 -28.77
CA LEU A 242 -37.36 18.30 -28.96
C LEU A 242 -38.76 17.83 -28.55
N VAL A 243 -39.34 16.91 -29.31
CA VAL A 243 -40.59 16.22 -28.94
C VAL A 243 -40.24 14.80 -28.49
N LEU A 244 -40.50 14.47 -27.23
CA LEU A 244 -40.29 13.13 -26.68
C LEU A 244 -41.51 12.25 -26.96
N GLN A 245 -41.27 11.05 -27.47
CA GLN A 245 -42.28 10.02 -27.71
C GLN A 245 -42.51 9.19 -26.45
N ASP A 246 -43.60 8.41 -26.41
CA ASP A 246 -43.91 7.52 -25.28
C ASP A 246 -42.78 6.48 -25.02
N SER A 247 -42.07 6.06 -26.06
CA SER A 247 -40.88 5.20 -25.95
C SER A 247 -39.72 5.86 -25.21
N ASP A 248 -39.56 7.18 -25.33
CA ASP A 248 -38.51 7.91 -24.64
C ASP A 248 -38.79 8.00 -23.13
N TRP A 249 -40.06 8.16 -22.75
CA TRP A 249 -40.46 8.13 -21.35
C TRP A 249 -40.30 6.75 -20.72
N ALA A 250 -40.57 5.68 -21.48
CA ALA A 250 -40.26 4.32 -21.04
C ALA A 250 -38.75 4.08 -20.87
N ASN A 251 -37.93 4.63 -21.77
CA ASN A 251 -36.47 4.56 -21.67
C ASN A 251 -35.96 5.32 -20.43
N LEU A 252 -36.48 6.52 -20.15
CA LEU A 252 -36.14 7.27 -18.94
C LEU A 252 -36.46 6.48 -17.67
N TYR A 253 -37.62 5.80 -17.63
CA TYR A 253 -38.00 4.95 -16.50
C TYR A 253 -37.02 3.79 -16.29
N GLN A 254 -36.64 3.09 -17.36
CA GLN A 254 -35.64 2.01 -17.29
C GLN A 254 -34.27 2.54 -16.86
N MET A 255 -33.86 3.70 -17.36
CA MET A 255 -32.58 4.31 -16.99
C MET A 255 -32.54 4.71 -15.52
N MET A 256 -33.65 5.18 -14.95
CA MET A 256 -33.75 5.44 -13.51
C MET A 256 -33.64 4.16 -12.66
N GLU A 257 -34.24 3.06 -13.12
CA GLU A 257 -34.08 1.75 -12.50
C GLU A 257 -32.61 1.29 -12.54
N ASP A 258 -31.97 1.40 -13.71
CA ASP A 258 -30.56 1.09 -13.90
C ASP A 258 -29.64 1.95 -13.02
N TRP A 259 -29.93 3.25 -12.87
CA TRP A 259 -29.17 4.13 -11.96
C TRP A 259 -29.26 3.66 -10.51
N VAL A 260 -30.44 3.24 -10.05
CA VAL A 260 -30.60 2.70 -8.69
C VAL A 260 -29.79 1.43 -8.51
N VAL A 261 -29.76 0.54 -9.52
CA VAL A 261 -28.95 -0.68 -9.51
C VAL A 261 -27.46 -0.35 -9.47
N GLN A 262 -26.99 0.54 -10.35
CA GLN A 262 -25.58 0.97 -10.42
C GLN A 262 -25.12 1.66 -9.13
N LEU A 263 -25.94 2.55 -8.55
CA LEU A 263 -25.65 3.17 -7.25
C LEU A 263 -25.64 2.16 -6.11
N THR A 264 -26.48 1.12 -6.17
CA THR A 264 -26.43 0.03 -5.19
C THR A 264 -25.12 -0.76 -5.28
N GLN A 265 -24.71 -1.09 -6.50
CA GLN A 265 -23.43 -1.77 -6.74
C GLN A 265 -22.25 -0.89 -6.29
N ALA A 266 -22.29 0.42 -6.57
CA ALA A 266 -21.25 1.35 -6.13
C ALA A 266 -21.13 1.38 -4.59
N VAL A 267 -22.26 1.42 -3.87
CA VAL A 267 -22.30 1.35 -2.40
C VAL A 267 -21.67 0.05 -1.87
N ASP A 268 -21.96 -1.09 -2.51
CA ASP A 268 -21.39 -2.39 -2.14
C ASP A 268 -19.90 -2.49 -2.47
N TYR A 269 -19.43 -1.75 -3.49
CA TYR A 269 -18.04 -1.75 -3.93
C TYR A 269 -17.18 -0.80 -3.09
N VAL A 270 -17.77 0.16 -2.39
CA VAL A 270 -17.02 1.05 -1.49
C VAL A 270 -16.34 0.24 -0.38
N GLY A 271 -15.00 0.28 -0.35
CA GLY A 271 -14.15 -0.44 0.60
C GLY A 271 -13.70 -1.83 0.16
N THR A 272 -14.05 -2.27 -1.06
CA THR A 272 -13.52 -3.52 -1.60
C THR A 272 -12.06 -3.36 -2.00
N THR A 273 -11.23 -4.36 -1.69
CA THR A 273 -9.79 -4.34 -2.00
C THR A 273 -9.46 -5.05 -3.32
N GLN A 274 -10.48 -5.49 -4.07
CA GLN A 274 -10.32 -6.17 -5.35
C GLN A 274 -10.39 -5.17 -6.49
N LYS A 275 -9.52 -5.32 -7.50
CA LYS A 275 -9.61 -4.57 -8.75
C LYS A 275 -10.81 -5.04 -9.56
N GLU A 276 -11.48 -4.13 -10.25
CA GLU A 276 -12.69 -4.42 -11.04
C GLU A 276 -12.44 -5.51 -12.11
N GLU A 277 -11.29 -5.44 -12.81
CA GLU A 277 -10.88 -6.42 -13.83
C GLU A 277 -10.77 -7.84 -13.25
N GLU A 278 -10.20 -7.98 -12.05
CA GLU A 278 -10.02 -9.29 -11.40
C GLU A 278 -11.33 -9.88 -10.87
N ARG A 279 -12.30 -9.02 -10.57
CA ARG A 279 -13.66 -9.43 -10.19
C ARG A 279 -14.45 -9.92 -11.41
N GLN A 280 -14.33 -9.21 -12.53
CA GLN A 280 -14.95 -9.63 -13.80
C GLN A 280 -14.38 -10.96 -14.33
N GLU A 281 -13.13 -11.29 -13.96
CA GLU A 281 -12.47 -12.56 -14.28
C GLU A 281 -12.70 -13.69 -13.23
N GLU A 282 -13.58 -13.50 -12.25
CA GLU A 282 -13.87 -14.46 -11.15
C GLU A 282 -12.62 -14.95 -10.37
N LYS A 283 -11.55 -14.15 -10.31
CA LYS A 283 -10.33 -14.56 -9.59
C LYS A 283 -10.57 -14.65 -8.07
N PRO A 284 -9.93 -15.62 -7.38
CA PRO A 284 -10.10 -15.77 -5.93
C PRO A 284 -9.57 -14.53 -5.20
N HIS A 285 -10.49 -13.81 -4.56
CA HIS A 285 -10.18 -12.60 -3.81
C HIS A 285 -9.35 -12.92 -2.56
N LYS A 286 -8.07 -12.53 -2.56
CA LYS A 286 -7.25 -12.47 -1.34
C LYS A 286 -7.34 -11.06 -0.78
N SER A 287 -8.40 -10.77 -0.01
CA SER A 287 -8.35 -9.66 0.94
C SER A 287 -7.20 -9.94 1.91
N PHE A 288 -6.26 -8.99 2.03
CA PHE A 288 -5.30 -9.05 3.13
C PHE A 288 -6.07 -8.73 4.41
N LYS A 289 -6.67 -9.76 5.01
CA LYS A 289 -7.22 -9.65 6.35
C LYS A 289 -6.03 -9.63 7.29
N LYS A 290 -5.82 -8.48 7.95
CA LYS A 290 -4.92 -8.32 9.11
C LYS A 290 -4.88 -9.66 9.86
N PRO A 291 -3.74 -10.39 9.91
CA PRO A 291 -3.72 -11.68 10.56
C PRO A 291 -4.21 -11.48 12.00
N LYS A 292 -5.23 -12.25 12.39
CA LYS A 292 -5.76 -12.30 13.76
C LYS A 292 -4.59 -12.69 14.68
N GLY A 293 -3.87 -11.71 15.20
CA GLY A 293 -2.63 -11.96 15.91
C GLY A 293 -1.72 -10.73 16.13
N PHE A 294 -1.83 -9.67 15.32
CA PHE A 294 -1.13 -8.41 15.63
C PHE A 294 -1.86 -7.65 16.74
N LYS A 295 -1.68 -8.11 17.99
CA LYS A 295 -1.71 -7.23 19.15
C LYS A 295 -0.31 -6.63 19.28
N ILE A 296 -0.21 -5.35 18.94
CA ILE A 296 0.90 -4.52 19.41
C ILE A 296 0.51 -4.18 20.85
N VAL A 297 1.31 -4.65 21.80
CA VAL A 297 1.23 -4.26 23.22
C VAL A 297 1.60 -2.79 23.33
#